data_AF-A0A934C755-F1
#
_entry.id   AF-A0A934C755-F1
#
_cell.length_a   1.000
_cell.length_b   1.000
_cell.length_c   1.000
_cell.angle_alpha   90.00
_cell.angle_beta   90.00
_cell.angle_gamma   90.00
#
_symmetry.space_group_name_H-M   'P 1'
#
loop_
_entity.id
_entity.type
_entity.pdbx_description
1 polymer ?
#
loop_
_entity_poly.entity_id
_entity_poly.type
_entity_poly.pdbx_seq_one_letter_code
_entity_poly.pdbx_strand_id
1 'polypeptide(L)'
;MTSVLRSDRLRRLLLLAAIVAPVVLAVLGWRAAPPMVNPDSAMGFLTWESHRAGAPWNHLRSPDPANLARDREEFLAWWSPAQYEVPGLWRNLGANWGQSIVLTCLLASWLQLGGCWLLGRSVGLSPHATGWFTAISGLQWHTFYGFGHFRGGDVLLIAFAPWALLWAWTVRRRPYVFLLTAPLIVLGGQYLKLSAVLFSLPVVAAAALGNAWELRQRRALAAAWGVAAAMLLAAAWGVFSLGFLRQGPTPGDVGAFSGSLVSVLGFALAAPWLAATGAGSLIGRLAWMAGTEAEVLWRNAGWYVAPLALAAGWAAARYLLRTLPADLRRGVALITLGGVILFVLVLLRGSAVALEDRFLRPTAVALLLVLAFTLDHPGRTRALLIPIALLCIAGFGMMSAAQRTTGLLHLQSRGHSGLAQHDLDPAALRELSRLDRAPSPHSRLVYVPFPGAALELPRQRVLVTDDFMFEREHRWQGRVPELIAALPATMEQDGRGARIRRRFVDYSPAEWQATRAGDWYFWTATTSRP
;
A
#
# COMPACT_ATOMS: atom_id res chain seq x y z
N MET A 1 28.55 -15.13 -22.80
CA MET A 1 27.39 -14.75 -21.96
C MET A 1 27.73 -14.62 -20.48
N THR A 2 28.45 -15.58 -19.88
CA THR A 2 28.86 -15.54 -18.46
C THR A 2 29.79 -14.38 -18.07
N SER A 3 30.66 -13.92 -18.99
CA SER A 3 31.54 -12.76 -18.74
C SER A 3 30.78 -11.44 -18.65
N VAL A 4 29.74 -11.26 -19.47
CA VAL A 4 28.90 -10.04 -19.49
C VAL A 4 28.07 -9.93 -18.21
N LEU A 5 27.46 -11.03 -17.77
CA LEU A 5 26.65 -11.08 -16.53
C LEU A 5 27.48 -10.86 -15.26
N ARG A 6 28.80 -11.12 -15.33
CA ARG A 6 29.75 -10.84 -14.25
C ARG A 6 30.42 -9.47 -14.37
N SER A 7 30.10 -8.69 -15.40
CA SER A 7 30.76 -7.42 -15.63
C SER A 7 30.36 -6.39 -14.56
N ASP A 8 31.36 -5.75 -13.95
CA ASP A 8 31.15 -4.61 -13.05
C ASP A 8 30.38 -3.46 -13.72
N ARG A 9 30.49 -3.35 -15.05
CA ARG A 9 29.79 -2.35 -15.85
C ARG A 9 28.27 -2.52 -15.77
N LEU A 10 27.74 -3.72 -16.01
CA LEU A 10 26.30 -3.98 -15.95
C LEU A 10 25.73 -3.65 -14.56
N ARG A 11 26.41 -4.09 -13.49
CA ARG A 11 26.01 -3.77 -12.11
C ARG A 11 25.96 -2.26 -11.87
N ARG A 12 27.00 -1.52 -12.28
CA ARG A 12 27.05 -0.06 -12.13
C ARG A 12 25.93 0.63 -12.90
N LEU A 13 25.61 0.16 -14.11
CA LEU A 13 24.48 0.66 -14.90
C LEU A 13 23.15 0.42 -14.20
N LEU A 14 22.92 -0.77 -13.64
CA LEU A 14 21.69 -1.07 -12.89
C LEU A 14 21.57 -0.23 -11.62
N LEU A 15 22.66 -0.04 -10.87
CA LEU A 15 22.66 0.85 -9.70
C LEU A 15 22.37 2.29 -10.09
N LEU A 16 23.00 2.78 -11.17
CA LEU A 16 22.73 4.11 -11.71
C LEU A 16 21.26 4.24 -12.11
N ALA A 17 20.71 3.24 -12.82
CA ALA A 17 19.30 3.21 -13.18
C ALA A 17 18.40 3.21 -11.94
N ALA A 18 18.74 2.47 -10.88
CA ALA A 18 17.97 2.43 -9.65
C ALA A 18 17.93 3.79 -8.92
N ILE A 19 18.98 4.60 -9.06
CA ILE A 19 19.06 5.96 -8.49
C ILE A 19 18.33 6.97 -9.38
N VAL A 20 18.55 6.91 -10.70
CA VAL A 20 18.08 7.90 -11.68
C VAL A 20 16.61 7.69 -12.04
N ALA A 21 16.13 6.45 -12.17
CA ALA A 21 14.76 6.17 -12.58
C ALA A 21 13.71 6.78 -11.63
N PRO A 22 13.82 6.69 -10.28
CA PRO A 22 12.93 7.41 -9.37
C PRO A 22 12.92 8.93 -9.61
N VAL A 23 14.06 9.54 -9.92
CA VAL A 23 14.16 10.98 -10.21
C VAL A 23 13.43 11.31 -11.51
N VAL A 24 13.66 10.53 -12.57
CA VAL A 24 12.97 10.70 -13.85
C VAL A 24 11.46 10.55 -13.66
N LEU A 25 11.01 9.52 -12.95
CA LEU A 25 9.59 9.31 -12.66
C LEU A 25 9.00 10.42 -11.79
N ALA A 26 9.75 10.95 -10.81
CA ALA A 26 9.32 12.08 -10.00
C ALA A 26 9.15 13.35 -10.85
N VAL A 27 10.12 13.65 -11.72
CA VAL A 27 10.08 14.81 -12.63
C VAL A 27 8.93 14.68 -13.61
N LEU A 28 8.76 13.50 -14.22
CA LEU A 28 7.63 13.23 -15.12
C LEU A 28 6.30 13.34 -14.39
N GLY A 29 6.17 12.74 -13.19
CA GLY A 29 4.97 12.83 -12.38
C GLY A 29 4.63 14.25 -11.94
N TRP A 30 5.65 15.05 -11.64
CA TRP A 30 5.49 16.46 -11.30
C TRP A 30 5.00 17.31 -12.47
N ARG A 31 5.48 17.04 -13.69
CA ARG A 31 5.30 17.94 -14.85
C ARG A 31 4.24 17.47 -15.83
N ALA A 32 4.15 16.17 -16.08
CA ALA A 32 3.50 15.64 -17.27
C ALA A 32 2.62 14.41 -17.03
N ALA A 33 2.90 13.60 -16.00
CA ALA A 33 2.23 12.32 -15.78
C ALA A 33 1.82 12.15 -14.31
N PRO A 34 1.00 13.05 -13.75
CA PRO A 34 0.67 13.04 -12.33
C PRO A 34 0.13 11.69 -11.87
N PRO A 35 0.42 11.27 -10.63
CA PRO A 35 -0.05 9.99 -10.13
C PRO A 35 -1.57 10.01 -9.96
N MET A 36 -2.18 8.86 -10.13
CA MET A 36 -3.52 8.58 -9.63
C MET A 36 -3.47 8.25 -8.14
N VAL A 37 -4.59 8.42 -7.44
CA VAL A 37 -4.75 8.02 -6.04
C VAL A 37 -5.78 6.90 -5.95
N ASN A 38 -5.48 5.87 -5.15
CA ASN A 38 -6.45 4.84 -4.83
C ASN A 38 -7.55 5.39 -3.89
N PRO A 39 -8.82 4.97 -4.01
CA PRO A 39 -9.91 5.44 -3.15
C PRO A 39 -9.59 5.43 -1.65
N ASP A 40 -8.98 4.34 -1.16
CA ASP A 40 -8.56 4.19 0.23
C ASP A 40 -7.57 5.28 0.67
N SER A 41 -6.61 5.60 -0.20
CA SER A 41 -5.60 6.62 0.08
C SER A 41 -6.18 8.03 0.00
N ALA A 42 -7.13 8.24 -0.90
CA ALA A 42 -7.84 9.51 -1.02
C ALA A 42 -8.69 9.81 0.23
N MET A 43 -9.31 8.80 0.84
CA MET A 43 -9.97 8.96 2.14
C MET A 43 -8.98 9.43 3.22
N GLY A 44 -7.77 8.86 3.25
CA GLY A 44 -6.70 9.34 4.13
C GLY A 44 -6.34 10.82 3.88
N PHE A 45 -6.26 11.25 2.62
CA PHE A 45 -6.00 12.66 2.28
C PHE A 45 -7.16 13.56 2.71
N LEU A 46 -8.42 13.11 2.63
CA LEU A 46 -9.56 13.85 3.15
C LEU A 46 -9.53 13.96 4.68
N THR A 47 -9.07 12.93 5.39
CA THR A 47 -8.82 13.00 6.84
C THR A 47 -7.73 14.02 7.16
N TRP A 48 -6.66 14.08 6.36
CA TRP A 48 -5.65 15.12 6.50
C TRP A 48 -6.21 16.53 6.27
N GLU A 49 -7.00 16.74 5.21
CA GLU A 49 -7.61 18.06 4.97
C GLU A 49 -8.65 18.41 6.06
N SER A 50 -9.36 17.42 6.63
CA SER A 50 -10.23 17.61 7.79
C SER A 50 -9.44 18.13 9.00
N HIS A 51 -8.29 17.51 9.28
CA HIS A 51 -7.40 17.97 10.35
C HIS A 51 -6.88 19.40 10.10
N ARG A 52 -6.49 19.72 8.85
CA ARG A 52 -6.10 21.09 8.47
C ARG A 52 -7.25 22.10 8.61
N ALA A 53 -8.49 21.65 8.46
CA ALA A 53 -9.71 22.43 8.70
C ALA A 53 -10.15 22.44 10.19
N GLY A 54 -9.28 21.99 11.10
CA GLY A 54 -9.47 22.06 12.54
C GLY A 54 -10.13 20.84 13.19
N ALA A 55 -10.31 19.73 12.47
CA ALA A 55 -10.75 18.48 13.10
C ALA A 55 -9.63 17.89 13.98
N PRO A 56 -9.97 17.08 15.01
CA PRO A 56 -9.00 16.34 15.79
C PRO A 56 -8.12 15.44 14.92
N TRP A 57 -6.97 15.05 15.46
CA TRP A 57 -6.04 14.17 14.76
C TRP A 57 -6.72 12.87 14.32
N ASN A 58 -6.45 12.46 13.08
CA ASN A 58 -7.01 11.25 12.46
C ASN A 58 -8.56 11.17 12.46
N HIS A 59 -9.25 12.31 12.43
CA HIS A 59 -10.70 12.35 12.25
C HIS A 59 -11.08 12.84 10.85
N LEU A 60 -11.93 12.09 10.17
CA LEU A 60 -12.60 12.52 8.96
C LEU A 60 -13.83 13.34 9.35
N ARG A 61 -13.91 14.60 8.89
CA ARG A 61 -15.12 15.40 9.01
C ARG A 61 -16.02 15.13 7.80
N SER A 62 -17.23 14.64 8.04
CA SER A 62 -18.21 14.36 6.98
C SER A 62 -19.60 14.87 7.38
N PRO A 63 -20.52 15.10 6.44
CA PRO A 63 -21.91 15.41 6.76
C PRO A 63 -22.54 14.30 7.63
N ASP A 64 -23.39 14.70 8.57
CA ASP A 64 -24.13 13.76 9.42
C ASP A 64 -25.31 13.13 8.64
N PRO A 65 -25.39 11.79 8.53
CA PRO A 65 -26.53 11.11 7.91
C PRO A 65 -27.89 11.46 8.52
N ALA A 66 -27.95 11.81 9.80
CA ALA A 66 -29.19 12.19 10.48
C ALA A 66 -29.57 13.66 10.26
N ASN A 67 -28.62 14.52 9.87
CA ASN A 67 -28.88 15.92 9.58
C ASN A 67 -27.78 16.54 8.72
N LEU A 68 -28.00 16.66 7.41
CA LEU A 68 -27.05 17.21 6.44
C LEU A 68 -26.65 18.67 6.72
N ALA A 69 -27.38 19.41 7.55
CA ALA A 69 -26.98 20.74 8.00
C ALA A 69 -25.80 20.70 8.99
N ARG A 70 -25.46 19.53 9.53
CA ARG A 70 -24.37 19.32 10.50
C ARG A 70 -23.29 18.42 9.92
N ASP A 71 -22.09 18.59 10.45
CA ASP A 71 -20.99 17.67 10.24
C ASP A 71 -20.80 16.79 11.49
N ARG A 72 -20.28 15.60 11.27
CA ARG A 72 -19.78 14.70 12.30
C ARG A 72 -18.30 14.42 12.05
N GLU A 73 -17.62 13.98 13.10
CA GLU A 73 -16.21 13.61 13.04
C GLU A 73 -16.08 12.13 13.38
N GLU A 74 -15.38 11.38 12.54
CA GLU A 74 -15.19 9.94 12.68
C GLU A 74 -13.70 9.61 12.73
N PHE A 75 -13.26 8.90 13.77
CA PHE A 75 -11.87 8.45 13.87
C PHE A 75 -11.59 7.37 12.83
N LEU A 76 -10.58 7.61 12.00
CA LEU A 76 -10.24 6.77 10.88
C LEU A 76 -9.23 5.67 11.28
N ALA A 77 -9.72 4.57 11.85
CA ALA A 77 -8.88 3.42 12.20
C ALA A 77 -8.65 2.44 11.04
N TRP A 78 -9.37 2.61 9.92
CA TRP A 78 -9.30 1.70 8.77
C TRP A 78 -7.94 1.71 8.07
N TRP A 79 -7.25 2.84 8.15
CA TRP A 79 -6.08 3.18 7.36
C TRP A 79 -5.01 3.78 8.27
N SER A 80 -3.77 3.28 8.18
CA SER A 80 -2.68 3.81 9.00
C SER A 80 -2.34 5.27 8.67
N PRO A 81 -1.99 6.10 9.67
CA PRO A 81 -1.85 7.53 9.43
C PRO A 81 -0.72 7.96 8.51
N ALA A 82 0.44 7.30 8.57
CA ALA A 82 1.61 7.72 7.80
C ALA A 82 1.36 7.79 6.29
N GLN A 83 0.40 7.01 5.77
CA GLN A 83 0.11 6.99 4.35
C GLN A 83 -0.43 8.31 3.80
N TYR A 84 -1.00 9.15 4.67
CA TYR A 84 -1.45 10.50 4.32
C TYR A 84 -0.70 11.59 5.09
N GLU A 85 -0.13 11.29 6.26
CA GLU A 85 0.68 12.27 7.00
C GLU A 85 2.03 12.55 6.34
N VAL A 86 2.74 11.51 5.87
CA VAL A 86 4.04 11.70 5.19
C VAL A 86 3.88 12.55 3.92
N PRO A 87 2.94 12.27 3.00
CA PRO A 87 2.67 13.21 1.91
C PRO A 87 2.10 14.55 2.41
N GLY A 88 1.33 14.56 3.50
CA GLY A 88 0.84 15.76 4.17
C GLY A 88 1.95 16.73 4.62
N LEU A 89 3.13 16.22 4.99
CA LEU A 89 4.29 17.08 5.28
C LEU A 89 4.71 17.90 4.05
N TRP A 90 4.70 17.31 2.85
CA TRP A 90 4.95 18.06 1.61
C TRP A 90 3.81 19.02 1.27
N ARG A 91 2.56 18.63 1.57
CA ARG A 91 1.38 19.49 1.44
C ARG A 91 1.52 20.76 2.28
N ASN A 92 2.03 20.64 3.52
CA ASN A 92 2.33 21.78 4.39
C ASN A 92 3.42 22.70 3.83
N LEU A 93 4.33 22.18 3.01
CA LEU A 93 5.35 22.94 2.29
C LEU A 93 4.84 23.57 0.98
N GLY A 94 3.53 23.49 0.71
CA GLY A 94 2.89 24.12 -0.44
C GLY A 94 2.77 23.23 -1.68
N ALA A 95 3.20 21.97 -1.63
CA ALA A 95 2.96 21.03 -2.71
C ALA A 95 1.46 20.72 -2.85
N ASN A 96 0.98 20.37 -4.05
CA ASN A 96 -0.33 19.73 -4.21
C ASN A 96 -0.25 18.21 -3.91
N TRP A 97 -1.37 17.48 -3.95
CA TRP A 97 -1.39 16.05 -3.61
C TRP A 97 -0.57 15.19 -4.56
N GLY A 98 -0.62 15.46 -5.88
CA GLY A 98 0.20 14.74 -6.85
C GLY A 98 1.70 14.93 -6.63
N GLN A 99 2.11 16.18 -6.38
CA GLN A 99 3.49 16.52 -6.03
C GLN A 99 3.93 15.85 -4.72
N SER A 100 3.06 15.86 -3.71
CA SER A 100 3.32 15.24 -2.41
C SER A 100 3.51 13.72 -2.52
N ILE A 101 2.73 13.06 -3.37
CA ILE A 101 2.89 11.64 -3.68
C ILE A 101 4.26 11.38 -4.31
N VAL A 102 4.63 12.09 -5.39
CA VAL A 102 5.88 11.78 -6.11
C VAL A 102 7.12 12.05 -5.25
N LEU A 103 7.09 13.07 -4.39
CA LEU A 103 8.15 13.34 -3.42
C LEU A 103 8.25 12.24 -2.36
N THR A 104 7.10 11.77 -1.86
CA THR A 104 7.06 10.63 -0.92
C THR A 104 7.61 9.37 -1.56
N CYS A 105 7.25 9.09 -2.82
CA CYS A 105 7.77 7.95 -3.56
C CYS A 105 9.28 8.05 -3.82
N LEU A 106 9.78 9.24 -4.15
CA LEU A 106 11.22 9.48 -4.34
C LEU A 106 12.00 9.24 -3.04
N LEU A 107 11.57 9.85 -1.93
CA LEU A 107 12.19 9.67 -0.63
C LEU A 107 12.18 8.20 -0.20
N ALA A 108 11.03 7.53 -0.30
CA ALA A 108 10.90 6.13 0.04
C ALA A 108 11.79 5.22 -0.82
N SER A 109 11.91 5.50 -2.12
CA SER A 109 12.79 4.76 -3.03
C SER A 109 14.26 4.91 -2.61
N TRP A 110 14.71 6.12 -2.27
CA TRP A 110 16.09 6.33 -1.80
C TRP A 110 16.36 5.72 -0.44
N LEU A 111 15.42 5.82 0.51
CA LEU A 111 15.51 5.15 1.80
C LEU A 111 15.58 3.63 1.63
N GLN A 112 14.82 3.07 0.69
CA GLN A 112 14.92 1.65 0.35
C GLN A 112 16.32 1.30 -0.17
N LEU A 113 16.88 2.06 -1.12
CA LEU A 113 18.22 1.82 -1.67
C LEU A 113 19.28 1.86 -0.58
N GLY A 114 19.25 2.89 0.28
CA GLY A 114 20.16 3.03 1.40
C GLY A 114 20.06 1.87 2.39
N GLY A 115 18.83 1.49 2.75
CA GLY A 115 18.56 0.34 3.63
C GLY A 115 19.08 -0.96 3.03
N CYS A 116 18.79 -1.23 1.75
CA CYS A 116 19.25 -2.44 1.06
C CYS A 116 20.78 -2.52 1.00
N TRP A 117 21.44 -1.41 0.68
CA TRP A 117 22.90 -1.34 0.66
C TRP A 117 23.50 -1.65 2.02
N LEU A 118 23.05 -0.96 3.07
CA LEU A 118 23.55 -1.16 4.43
C LEU A 118 23.25 -2.55 4.97
N LEU A 119 22.05 -3.09 4.70
CA LEU A 119 21.69 -4.47 5.02
C LEU A 119 22.65 -5.46 4.37
N GLY A 120 22.85 -5.36 3.06
CA GLY A 120 23.74 -6.25 2.31
C GLY A 120 25.16 -6.25 2.85
N ARG A 121 25.72 -5.06 3.13
CA ARG A 121 27.05 -4.92 3.76
C ARG A 121 27.09 -5.54 5.16
N SER A 122 26.05 -5.31 5.96
CA SER A 122 26.00 -5.76 7.36
C SER A 122 25.90 -7.27 7.50
N VAL A 123 25.21 -7.94 6.57
CA VAL A 123 25.11 -9.42 6.56
C VAL A 123 26.33 -10.09 5.93
N GLY A 124 27.27 -9.32 5.36
CA GLY A 124 28.52 -9.82 4.81
C GLY A 124 28.49 -10.13 3.31
N LEU A 125 27.54 -9.58 2.54
CA LEU A 125 27.58 -9.70 1.08
C LEU A 125 28.82 -9.00 0.52
N SER A 126 29.38 -9.58 -0.55
CA SER A 126 30.40 -8.89 -1.34
C SER A 126 29.84 -7.56 -1.89
N PRO A 127 30.70 -6.58 -2.23
CA PRO A 127 30.25 -5.36 -2.92
C PRO A 127 29.48 -5.65 -4.21
N HIS A 128 29.83 -6.75 -4.89
CA HIS A 128 29.14 -7.18 -6.10
C HIS A 128 27.70 -7.63 -5.80
N ALA A 129 27.50 -8.58 -4.87
CA ALA A 129 26.17 -9.05 -4.50
C ALA A 129 25.32 -7.95 -3.85
N THR A 130 25.93 -7.09 -3.03
CA THR A 130 25.26 -5.91 -2.43
C THR A 130 24.72 -4.97 -3.52
N GLY A 131 25.53 -4.70 -4.55
CA GLY A 131 25.11 -3.86 -5.67
C GLY A 131 23.92 -4.44 -6.44
N TRP A 132 23.93 -5.76 -6.69
CA TRP A 132 22.78 -6.44 -7.31
C TRP A 132 21.55 -6.39 -6.41
N PHE A 133 21.66 -6.74 -5.13
CA PHE A 133 20.55 -6.68 -4.18
C PHE A 133 19.90 -5.30 -4.17
N THR A 134 20.72 -4.25 -4.08
CA THR A 134 20.29 -2.86 -4.01
C THR A 134 19.64 -2.42 -5.32
N ALA A 135 20.28 -2.67 -6.46
CA ALA A 135 19.77 -2.27 -7.76
C ALA A 135 18.43 -2.93 -8.08
N ILE A 136 18.32 -4.25 -7.90
CA ILE A 136 17.10 -4.99 -8.21
C ILE A 136 15.96 -4.59 -7.26
N SER A 137 16.26 -4.39 -5.98
CA SER A 137 15.27 -3.89 -5.02
C SER A 137 14.75 -2.52 -5.44
N GLY A 138 15.59 -1.63 -5.98
CA GLY A 138 15.18 -0.31 -6.46
C GLY A 138 14.47 -0.30 -7.82
N LEU A 139 14.76 -1.28 -8.68
CA LEU A 139 14.20 -1.38 -10.03
C LEU A 139 12.95 -2.26 -10.13
N GLN A 140 12.51 -2.87 -9.03
CA GLN A 140 11.32 -3.72 -9.05
C GLN A 140 10.04 -2.91 -9.33
N TRP A 141 9.07 -3.53 -10.00
CA TRP A 141 7.73 -2.99 -10.31
C TRP A 141 7.10 -2.19 -9.18
N HIS A 142 7.22 -2.82 -8.03
CA HIS A 142 6.58 -2.50 -6.78
C HIS A 142 7.15 -1.16 -6.24
N THR A 143 8.43 -0.85 -6.50
CA THR A 143 9.07 0.43 -6.13
C THR A 143 8.56 1.57 -7.01
N PHE A 144 8.30 1.28 -8.29
CA PHE A 144 7.80 2.28 -9.22
C PHE A 144 6.28 2.45 -9.22
N TYR A 145 5.52 1.50 -8.68
CA TYR A 145 4.05 1.52 -8.69
C TYR A 145 3.48 2.85 -8.19
N GLY A 146 4.00 3.35 -7.08
CA GLY A 146 3.52 4.57 -6.41
C GLY A 146 3.64 5.85 -7.23
N PHE A 147 4.61 5.91 -8.17
CA PHE A 147 4.82 7.10 -9.01
C PHE A 147 3.68 7.33 -10.01
N GLY A 148 2.90 6.31 -10.33
CA GLY A 148 1.73 6.48 -11.20
C GLY A 148 0.40 6.11 -10.57
N HIS A 149 0.38 5.30 -9.51
CA HIS A 149 -0.83 5.03 -8.76
C HIS A 149 -0.47 4.84 -7.28
N PHE A 150 -0.85 5.81 -6.45
CA PHE A 150 -0.58 5.78 -5.03
C PHE A 150 -1.59 4.90 -4.29
N ARG A 151 -1.09 3.84 -3.63
CA ARG A 151 -1.87 2.91 -2.78
C ARG A 151 -1.52 3.08 -1.30
N GLY A 152 -1.20 4.30 -0.91
CA GLY A 152 -0.97 4.66 0.48
C GLY A 152 0.34 4.11 1.03
N GLY A 153 0.27 3.46 2.19
CA GLY A 153 1.44 3.03 2.98
C GLY A 153 2.32 1.98 2.31
N ASP A 154 1.88 1.42 1.16
CA ASP A 154 2.67 0.44 0.39
C ASP A 154 4.06 0.96 0.09
N VAL A 155 4.20 2.25 -0.26
CA VAL A 155 5.50 2.84 -0.61
C VAL A 155 6.43 2.98 0.59
N LEU A 156 5.86 3.28 1.76
CA LEU A 156 6.60 3.45 3.01
C LEU A 156 7.06 2.10 3.56
N LEU A 157 6.25 1.04 3.40
CA LEU A 157 6.64 -0.31 3.79
C LEU A 157 7.86 -0.83 3.02
N ILE A 158 7.99 -0.46 1.75
CA ILE A 158 9.17 -0.82 0.95
C ILE A 158 10.42 -0.19 1.53
N ALA A 159 10.33 1.10 1.87
CA ALA A 159 11.43 1.83 2.47
C ALA A 159 11.79 1.18 3.82
N PHE A 160 10.78 0.89 4.65
CA PHE A 160 10.94 0.33 5.97
C PHE A 160 11.56 -1.08 6.00
N ALA A 161 11.15 -1.96 5.09
CA ALA A 161 11.53 -3.37 5.11
C ALA A 161 13.05 -3.64 5.26
N PRO A 162 13.95 -3.09 4.42
CA PRO A 162 15.38 -3.32 4.58
C PRO A 162 15.95 -2.74 5.87
N TRP A 163 15.41 -1.64 6.41
CA TRP A 163 15.84 -1.08 7.70
C TRP A 163 15.40 -1.96 8.87
N ALA A 164 14.21 -2.53 8.84
CA ALA A 164 13.74 -3.47 9.85
C ALA A 164 14.56 -4.77 9.84
N LEU A 165 14.93 -5.28 8.66
CA LEU A 165 15.86 -6.41 8.53
C LEU A 165 17.26 -6.07 9.06
N LEU A 166 17.77 -4.88 8.75
CA LEU A 166 19.05 -4.40 9.24
C LEU A 166 19.04 -4.26 10.76
N TRP A 167 17.96 -3.70 11.31
CA TRP A 167 17.73 -3.64 12.75
C TRP A 167 17.75 -5.05 13.36
N ALA A 168 16.94 -5.98 12.85
CA ALA A 168 16.87 -7.33 13.39
C ALA A 168 18.22 -8.03 13.34
N TRP A 169 18.97 -7.85 12.25
CA TRP A 169 20.33 -8.35 12.16
C TRP A 169 21.22 -7.73 13.24
N THR A 170 21.28 -6.42 13.36
CA THR A 170 22.19 -5.73 14.29
C THR A 170 21.86 -5.97 15.77
N VAL A 171 20.58 -6.12 16.13
CA VAL A 171 20.16 -6.30 17.54
C VAL A 171 20.05 -7.76 17.98
N ARG A 172 20.20 -8.75 17.08
CA ARG A 172 20.05 -10.19 17.40
C ARG A 172 20.99 -10.73 18.49
N ARG A 173 22.02 -9.98 18.87
CA ARG A 173 22.97 -10.30 19.95
C ARG A 173 23.09 -9.19 20.99
N ARG A 174 22.10 -8.29 21.05
CA ARG A 174 22.08 -7.09 21.89
C ARG A 174 20.71 -7.00 22.59
N PRO A 175 20.48 -7.82 23.64
CA PRO A 175 19.15 -7.96 24.24
C PRO A 175 18.60 -6.64 24.77
N TYR A 176 19.44 -5.81 25.40
CA TYR A 176 19.01 -4.50 25.93
C TYR A 176 18.57 -3.54 24.82
N VAL A 177 19.32 -3.47 23.72
CA VAL A 177 18.96 -2.64 22.56
C VAL A 177 17.65 -3.13 21.94
N PHE A 178 17.47 -4.45 21.85
CA PHE A 178 16.22 -5.03 21.39
C PHE A 178 15.03 -4.60 22.26
N LEU A 179 15.12 -4.68 23.60
CA LEU A 179 14.00 -4.31 24.47
C LEU A 179 13.61 -2.83 24.32
N LEU A 180 14.59 -1.96 24.09
CA LEU A 180 14.34 -0.54 23.87
C LEU A 180 13.69 -0.26 22.50
N THR A 181 14.09 -0.99 21.46
CA THR A 181 13.79 -0.62 20.06
C THR A 181 12.76 -1.51 19.37
N ALA A 182 12.47 -2.72 19.88
CA ALA A 182 11.45 -3.59 19.32
C ALA A 182 10.05 -2.96 19.26
N PRO A 183 9.57 -2.20 20.28
CA PRO A 183 8.29 -1.51 20.20
C PRO A 183 8.26 -0.51 19.05
N LEU A 184 9.36 0.18 18.78
CA LEU A 184 9.46 1.14 17.67
C LEU A 184 9.34 0.46 16.31
N ILE A 185 9.88 -0.75 16.16
CA ILE A 185 9.76 -1.53 14.92
C ILE A 185 8.33 -2.01 14.70
N VAL A 186 7.67 -2.46 15.77
CA VAL A 186 6.26 -2.88 15.71
C VAL A 186 5.40 -1.65 15.43
N LEU A 187 5.29 -0.73 16.39
CA LEU A 187 4.44 0.45 16.32
C LEU A 187 4.73 1.31 15.08
N GLY A 188 6.01 1.52 14.76
CA GLY A 188 6.43 2.24 13.56
C GLY A 188 5.94 1.52 12.29
N GLY A 189 6.09 0.21 12.22
CA GLY A 189 5.52 -0.58 11.12
C GLY A 189 4.01 -0.37 10.97
N GLN A 190 3.23 -0.51 12.06
CA GLN A 190 1.77 -0.33 11.98
C GLN A 190 1.36 1.11 11.66
N TYR A 191 2.10 2.11 12.15
CA TYR A 191 1.91 3.51 11.79
C TYR A 191 2.15 3.75 10.30
N LEU A 192 3.13 3.07 9.69
CA LEU A 192 3.35 3.12 8.24
C LEU A 192 2.21 2.45 7.46
N LYS A 193 1.80 1.24 7.88
CA LYS A 193 0.68 0.49 7.31
C LYS A 193 0.27 -0.67 8.22
N LEU A 194 -1.04 -0.91 8.39
CA LEU A 194 -1.56 -1.98 9.26
C LEU A 194 -1.00 -3.36 8.89
N SER A 195 -0.90 -3.65 7.60
CA SER A 195 -0.34 -4.92 7.10
C SER A 195 1.14 -5.11 7.40
N ALA A 196 1.87 -4.09 7.91
CA ALA A 196 3.24 -4.26 8.38
C ALA A 196 3.35 -5.32 9.47
N VAL A 197 2.27 -5.57 10.23
CA VAL A 197 2.24 -6.61 11.27
C VAL A 197 2.65 -7.98 10.74
N LEU A 198 2.33 -8.28 9.47
CA LEU A 198 2.69 -9.52 8.77
C LEU A 198 4.21 -9.68 8.61
N PHE A 199 4.98 -8.62 8.81
CA PHE A 199 6.42 -8.59 8.62
C PHE A 199 7.17 -8.15 9.88
N SER A 200 6.72 -7.10 10.57
CA SER A 200 7.36 -6.59 11.79
C SER A 200 7.36 -7.64 12.90
N LEU A 201 6.27 -8.40 13.10
CA LEU A 201 6.23 -9.44 14.12
C LEU A 201 7.21 -10.58 13.83
N PRO A 202 7.26 -11.18 12.62
CA PRO A 202 8.28 -12.19 12.29
C PRO A 202 9.72 -11.66 12.38
N VAL A 203 9.96 -10.40 12.01
CA VAL A 203 11.28 -9.76 12.10
C VAL A 203 11.71 -9.60 13.56
N VAL A 204 10.83 -9.12 14.43
CA VAL A 204 11.09 -9.00 15.87
C VAL A 204 11.25 -10.38 16.51
N ALA A 205 10.44 -11.37 16.12
CA ALA A 205 10.61 -12.75 16.57
C ALA A 205 11.98 -13.31 16.17
N ALA A 206 12.46 -13.03 14.95
CA ALA A 206 13.79 -13.46 14.49
C ALA A 206 14.92 -12.85 15.32
N ALA A 207 14.82 -11.57 15.64
CA ALA A 207 15.78 -10.91 16.52
C ALA A 207 15.71 -11.44 17.97
N ALA A 208 14.51 -11.70 18.49
CA ALA A 208 14.30 -12.26 19.83
C ALA A 208 14.89 -13.67 19.96
N LEU A 209 14.66 -14.55 18.97
CA LEU A 209 15.24 -15.89 18.93
C LEU A 209 16.75 -15.86 18.74
N GLY A 210 17.29 -14.91 17.98
CA GLY A 210 18.72 -14.67 17.89
C GLY A 210 19.34 -14.43 19.27
N ASN A 211 18.72 -13.54 20.07
CA ASN A 211 19.18 -13.24 21.43
C ASN A 211 19.02 -14.44 22.35
N ALA A 212 17.89 -15.15 22.28
CA ALA A 212 17.65 -16.37 23.06
C ALA A 212 18.69 -17.46 22.75
N TRP A 213 19.11 -17.57 21.49
CA TRP A 213 20.13 -18.53 21.06
C TRP A 213 21.51 -18.23 21.65
N GLU A 214 21.89 -16.96 21.78
CA GLU A 214 23.13 -16.57 22.48
C GLU A 214 23.03 -16.87 23.99
N LEU A 215 21.85 -16.67 24.58
CA LEU A 215 21.59 -16.97 25.99
C LEU A 215 21.36 -18.47 26.27
N ARG A 216 21.43 -19.37 25.28
CA ARG A 216 21.02 -20.78 25.44
C ARG A 216 21.79 -21.56 26.50
N GLN A 217 23.04 -21.15 26.77
CA GLN A 217 23.86 -21.74 27.83
C GLN A 217 23.39 -21.32 29.23
N ARG A 218 22.62 -20.23 29.33
CA ARG A 218 22.07 -19.66 30.57
C ARG A 218 20.54 -19.76 30.54
N ARG A 219 20.02 -20.98 30.69
CA ARG A 219 18.58 -21.31 30.51
C ARG A 219 17.62 -20.37 31.25
N ALA A 220 17.91 -20.02 32.50
CA ALA A 220 17.08 -19.09 33.28
C ALA A 220 17.02 -17.68 32.65
N LEU A 221 18.16 -17.16 32.18
CA LEU A 221 18.20 -15.87 31.48
C LEU A 221 17.51 -15.95 30.12
N ALA A 222 17.64 -17.05 29.39
CA ALA A 222 16.94 -17.26 28.12
C ALA A 222 15.40 -17.32 28.32
N ALA A 223 14.93 -17.95 29.40
CA ALA A 223 13.52 -17.98 29.76
C ALA A 223 13.00 -16.59 30.18
N ALA A 224 13.71 -15.92 31.08
CA ALA A 224 13.39 -14.55 31.50
C ALA A 224 13.36 -13.58 30.31
N TRP A 225 14.31 -13.74 29.38
CA TRP A 225 14.36 -13.02 28.12
C TRP A 225 13.12 -13.25 27.26
N GLY A 226 12.72 -14.52 27.09
CA GLY A 226 11.51 -14.87 26.33
C GLY A 226 10.25 -14.22 26.90
N VAL A 227 10.10 -14.24 28.22
CA VAL A 227 8.99 -13.59 28.92
C VAL A 227 9.03 -12.07 28.72
N ALA A 228 10.19 -11.43 28.91
CA ALA A 228 10.33 -9.99 28.72
C ALA A 228 10.01 -9.55 27.28
N ALA A 229 10.49 -10.29 26.28
CA ALA A 229 10.19 -10.01 24.88
C ALA A 229 8.68 -10.18 24.57
N ALA A 230 8.04 -11.22 25.11
CA ALA A 230 6.61 -11.45 24.92
C ALA A 230 5.75 -10.35 25.60
N MET A 231 6.08 -9.98 26.84
CA MET A 231 5.40 -8.91 27.57
C MET A 231 5.53 -7.56 26.84
N LEU A 232 6.72 -7.26 26.31
CA LEU A 232 6.97 -6.04 25.56
C LEU A 232 6.14 -5.98 24.27
N LEU A 233 6.05 -7.10 23.54
CA LEU A 233 5.21 -7.19 22.34
C LEU A 233 3.72 -7.06 22.68
N ALA A 234 3.27 -7.69 23.78
CA ALA A 234 1.90 -7.56 24.27
C ALA A 234 1.59 -6.12 24.68
N ALA A 235 2.52 -5.42 25.34
CA ALA A 235 2.38 -4.02 25.70
C ALA A 235 2.32 -3.11 24.46
N ALA A 236 3.21 -3.31 23.48
CA ALA A 236 3.18 -2.56 22.22
C ALA A 236 1.86 -2.78 21.47
N TRP A 237 1.38 -4.03 21.39
CA TRP A 237 0.07 -4.34 20.82
C TRP A 237 -1.07 -3.70 21.62
N GLY A 238 -1.00 -3.70 22.95
CA GLY A 238 -1.96 -3.04 23.82
C GLY A 238 -2.05 -1.54 23.56
N VAL A 239 -0.91 -0.85 23.48
CA VAL A 239 -0.84 0.58 23.14
C VAL A 239 -1.45 0.85 21.78
N PHE A 240 -1.10 0.06 20.76
CA PHE A 240 -1.65 0.23 19.42
C PHE A 240 -3.15 -0.07 19.35
N SER A 241 -3.60 -1.14 20.00
CA SER A 241 -5.00 -1.54 20.00
C SER A 241 -5.88 -0.52 20.72
N LEU A 242 -5.49 -0.10 21.93
CA LEU A 242 -6.24 0.86 22.73
C LEU A 242 -6.17 2.27 22.14
N GLY A 243 -4.99 2.68 21.69
CA GLY A 243 -4.75 4.04 21.19
C GLY A 243 -5.17 4.26 19.73
N PHE A 244 -5.38 3.21 18.93
CA PHE A 244 -5.71 3.35 17.51
C PHE A 244 -6.86 2.44 17.08
N LEU A 245 -6.68 1.11 17.16
CA LEU A 245 -7.65 0.17 16.56
C LEU A 245 -9.04 0.24 17.19
N ARG A 246 -9.15 0.48 18.50
CA ARG A 246 -10.45 0.54 19.20
C ARG A 246 -11.20 1.87 19.03
N GLN A 247 -10.58 2.87 18.39
CA GLN A 247 -11.22 4.17 18.22
C GLN A 247 -12.18 4.23 17.02
N GLY A 248 -12.13 3.26 16.10
CA GLY A 248 -13.00 3.23 14.93
C GLY A 248 -13.01 1.86 14.24
N PRO A 249 -13.76 1.69 13.15
CA PRO A 249 -13.81 0.43 12.42
C PRO A 249 -12.46 0.14 11.74
N THR A 250 -12.07 -1.13 11.75
CA THR A 250 -10.83 -1.60 11.13
C THR A 250 -11.11 -2.66 10.06
N PRO A 251 -10.17 -2.91 9.14
CA PRO A 251 -10.31 -4.01 8.18
C PRO A 251 -10.40 -5.38 8.88
N GLY A 252 -9.98 -5.47 10.15
CA GLY A 252 -10.06 -6.68 10.95
C GLY A 252 -11.46 -7.02 11.46
N ASP A 253 -12.41 -6.09 11.38
CA ASP A 253 -13.75 -6.21 11.95
C ASP A 253 -14.80 -6.70 10.93
N VAL A 254 -14.43 -6.76 9.65
CA VAL A 254 -15.37 -7.06 8.56
C VAL A 254 -15.10 -8.45 8.01
N GLY A 255 -16.04 -9.38 8.22
CA GLY A 255 -16.22 -10.54 7.36
C GLY A 255 -16.26 -11.92 8.03
N ALA A 256 -16.74 -12.90 7.26
CA ALA A 256 -16.57 -14.32 7.50
C ALA A 256 -15.68 -14.89 6.38
N PHE A 257 -14.75 -15.77 6.74
CA PHE A 257 -13.88 -16.41 5.76
C PHE A 257 -14.69 -17.25 4.75
N SER A 258 -14.59 -16.91 3.46
CA SER A 258 -15.30 -17.56 2.35
C SER A 258 -14.34 -18.15 1.32
N GLY A 259 -13.62 -19.22 1.65
CA GLY A 259 -12.70 -19.83 0.68
C GLY A 259 -12.19 -21.21 1.08
N SER A 260 -11.50 -21.88 0.16
CA SER A 260 -10.75 -23.10 0.47
C SER A 260 -9.46 -22.75 1.21
N LEU A 261 -9.26 -23.35 2.39
CA LEU A 261 -8.00 -23.23 3.14
C LEU A 261 -6.79 -23.63 2.27
N VAL A 262 -6.95 -24.64 1.41
CA VAL A 262 -5.87 -25.10 0.51
C VAL A 262 -5.50 -24.04 -0.51
N SER A 263 -6.49 -23.37 -1.13
CA SER A 263 -6.23 -22.26 -2.06
C SER A 263 -5.52 -21.11 -1.39
N VAL A 264 -5.94 -20.75 -0.16
CA VAL A 264 -5.32 -19.66 0.62
C VAL A 264 -3.90 -20.00 1.03
N LEU A 265 -3.65 -21.23 1.51
CA LEU A 265 -2.31 -21.70 1.82
C LEU A 265 -1.42 -21.69 0.58
N GLY A 266 -1.94 -22.16 -0.56
CA GLY A 266 -1.23 -22.15 -1.83
C GLY A 266 -0.80 -20.76 -2.25
N PHE A 267 -1.73 -19.81 -2.21
CA PHE A 267 -1.44 -18.42 -2.49
C PHE A 267 -0.44 -17.82 -1.49
N ALA A 268 -0.67 -17.99 -0.18
CA ALA A 268 0.19 -17.42 0.86
C ALA A 268 1.64 -17.90 0.75
N LEU A 269 1.85 -19.17 0.37
CA LEU A 269 3.18 -19.74 0.14
C LEU A 269 3.85 -19.20 -1.14
N ALA A 270 3.06 -18.92 -2.19
CA ALA A 270 3.56 -18.34 -3.43
C ALA A 270 3.84 -16.84 -3.32
N ALA A 271 3.04 -16.12 -2.53
CA ALA A 271 2.97 -14.67 -2.49
C ALA A 271 4.32 -13.98 -2.21
N PRO A 272 5.21 -14.45 -1.31
CA PRO A 272 6.54 -13.84 -1.16
C PRO A 272 7.37 -13.87 -2.45
N TRP A 273 7.28 -14.93 -3.25
CA TRP A 273 7.99 -15.05 -4.53
C TRP A 273 7.31 -14.25 -5.63
N LEU A 274 5.98 -14.24 -5.65
CA LEU A 274 5.21 -13.40 -6.57
C LEU A 274 5.53 -11.92 -6.33
N ALA A 275 5.58 -11.48 -5.07
CA ALA A 275 5.96 -10.12 -4.70
C ALA A 275 7.42 -9.81 -5.02
N ALA A 276 8.35 -10.75 -4.81
CA ALA A 276 9.76 -10.57 -5.16
C ALA A 276 9.98 -10.35 -6.67
N THR A 277 9.13 -10.97 -7.49
CA THR A 277 9.24 -10.93 -8.95
C THR A 277 8.32 -9.92 -9.63
N GLY A 278 7.28 -9.47 -8.94
CA GLY A 278 6.16 -8.73 -9.52
C GLY A 278 5.19 -9.61 -10.32
N ALA A 279 5.37 -10.93 -10.34
CA ALA A 279 4.56 -11.84 -11.13
C ALA A 279 3.10 -11.88 -10.69
N GLY A 280 2.78 -11.65 -9.41
CA GLY A 280 1.39 -11.60 -8.94
C GLY A 280 0.59 -10.48 -9.61
N SER A 281 1.22 -9.32 -9.84
CA SER A 281 0.62 -8.22 -10.59
C SER A 281 0.40 -8.54 -12.07
N LEU A 282 1.32 -9.30 -12.70
CA LEU A 282 1.15 -9.77 -14.08
C LEU A 282 0.00 -10.76 -14.19
N ILE A 283 -0.06 -11.73 -13.28
CA ILE A 283 -1.16 -12.71 -13.19
C ILE A 283 -2.49 -11.99 -13.00
N GLY A 284 -2.56 -11.01 -12.09
CA GLY A 284 -3.77 -10.22 -11.89
C GLY A 284 -4.21 -9.44 -13.13
N ARG A 285 -3.25 -8.91 -13.92
CA ARG A 285 -3.57 -8.25 -15.19
C ARG A 285 -4.07 -9.24 -16.25
N LEU A 286 -3.45 -10.41 -16.36
CA LEU A 286 -3.90 -11.48 -17.26
C LEU A 286 -5.31 -11.96 -16.89
N ALA A 287 -5.58 -12.12 -15.60
CA ALA A 287 -6.90 -12.42 -15.07
C ALA A 287 -7.93 -11.36 -15.48
N TRP A 288 -7.60 -10.08 -15.26
CA TRP A 288 -8.50 -8.97 -15.64
C TRP A 288 -8.78 -8.94 -17.14
N MET A 289 -7.77 -9.16 -17.99
CA MET A 289 -7.96 -9.26 -19.45
C MET A 289 -8.83 -10.46 -19.85
N ALA A 290 -8.83 -11.53 -19.05
CA ALA A 290 -9.72 -12.68 -19.22
C ALA A 290 -11.12 -12.45 -18.59
N GLY A 291 -11.43 -11.24 -18.12
CA GLY A 291 -12.72 -10.91 -17.53
C GLY A 291 -12.91 -11.48 -16.11
N THR A 292 -11.84 -11.83 -15.41
CA THR A 292 -11.91 -12.34 -14.04
C THR A 292 -11.04 -11.53 -13.07
N GLU A 293 -11.46 -11.46 -11.82
CA GLU A 293 -10.65 -10.80 -10.79
C GLU A 293 -9.54 -11.73 -10.31
N ALA A 294 -8.38 -11.15 -9.98
CA ALA A 294 -7.25 -11.91 -9.46
C ALA A 294 -7.62 -12.70 -8.20
N GLU A 295 -8.45 -12.12 -7.33
CA GLU A 295 -8.91 -12.79 -6.12
C GLU A 295 -9.76 -14.02 -6.42
N VAL A 296 -10.70 -13.91 -7.37
CA VAL A 296 -11.53 -15.03 -7.82
C VAL A 296 -10.65 -16.13 -8.41
N LEU A 297 -9.65 -15.76 -9.22
CA LEU A 297 -8.66 -16.70 -9.75
C LEU A 297 -7.94 -17.44 -8.62
N TRP A 298 -7.43 -16.73 -7.61
CA TRP A 298 -6.72 -17.37 -6.49
C TRP A 298 -7.62 -18.25 -5.62
N ARG A 299 -8.87 -17.85 -5.39
CA ARG A 299 -9.84 -18.66 -4.63
C ARG A 299 -10.15 -19.97 -5.38
N ASN A 300 -10.36 -19.89 -6.69
CA ASN A 300 -10.81 -21.03 -7.51
C ASN A 300 -9.68 -21.93 -8.02
N ALA A 301 -8.54 -21.35 -8.40
CA ALA A 301 -7.41 -22.06 -9.01
C ALA A 301 -6.19 -22.18 -8.07
N GLY A 302 -6.23 -21.56 -6.89
CA GLY A 302 -5.13 -21.59 -5.93
C GLY A 302 -4.71 -23.00 -5.52
N TRP A 303 -5.62 -23.97 -5.56
CA TRP A 303 -5.33 -25.37 -5.28
C TRP A 303 -4.43 -26.05 -6.33
N TYR A 304 -4.46 -25.62 -7.60
CA TYR A 304 -3.50 -26.08 -8.62
C TYR A 304 -2.12 -25.48 -8.40
N VAL A 305 -2.08 -24.24 -7.92
CA VAL A 305 -0.84 -23.52 -7.65
C VAL A 305 -0.21 -23.98 -6.34
N ALA A 306 -0.99 -24.44 -5.36
CA ALA A 306 -0.48 -24.80 -4.03
C ALA A 306 0.63 -25.87 -4.06
N PRO A 307 0.48 -27.02 -4.74
CA PRO A 307 1.54 -28.03 -4.83
C PRO A 307 2.77 -27.50 -5.56
N LEU A 308 2.59 -26.71 -6.61
CA LEU A 308 3.67 -26.11 -7.38
C LEU A 308 4.44 -25.07 -6.55
N ALA A 309 3.73 -24.23 -5.80
CA ALA A 309 4.31 -23.24 -4.90
C ALA A 309 5.06 -23.90 -3.74
N LEU A 310 4.52 -24.99 -3.17
CA LEU A 310 5.20 -25.81 -2.17
C LEU A 310 6.47 -26.46 -2.74
N ALA A 311 6.38 -27.08 -3.91
CA ALA A 311 7.52 -27.73 -4.56
C ALA A 311 8.60 -26.69 -4.92
N ALA A 312 8.21 -25.55 -5.49
CA ALA A 312 9.11 -24.45 -5.83
C ALA A 312 9.73 -23.83 -4.57
N GLY A 313 8.93 -23.59 -3.52
CA GLY A 313 9.40 -23.06 -2.24
C GLY A 313 10.36 -24.02 -1.54
N TRP A 314 10.07 -25.32 -1.55
CA TRP A 314 10.97 -26.35 -1.02
C TRP A 314 12.26 -26.46 -1.83
N ALA A 315 12.17 -26.45 -3.16
CA ALA A 315 13.33 -26.47 -4.05
C ALA A 315 14.19 -25.22 -3.84
N ALA A 316 13.57 -24.04 -3.77
CA ALA A 316 14.22 -22.78 -3.47
C ALA A 316 14.88 -22.80 -2.07
N ALA A 317 14.19 -23.32 -1.05
CA ALA A 317 14.75 -23.49 0.28
C ALA A 317 15.97 -24.41 0.26
N ARG A 318 15.87 -25.57 -0.40
CA ARG A 318 16.95 -26.56 -0.50
C ARG A 318 18.13 -26.02 -1.30
N TYR A 319 17.89 -25.23 -2.34
CA TYR A 319 18.92 -24.77 -3.26
C TYR A 319 19.57 -23.45 -2.85
N LEU A 320 18.77 -22.49 -2.38
CA LEU A 320 19.21 -21.13 -2.05
C LEU A 320 19.61 -21.01 -0.58
N LEU A 321 18.78 -21.48 0.37
CA LEU A 321 19.05 -21.27 1.81
C LEU A 321 20.27 -22.04 2.31
N ARG A 322 20.70 -23.11 1.62
CA ARG A 322 21.93 -23.85 1.97
C ARG A 322 23.20 -23.02 1.81
N THR A 323 23.17 -21.97 1.01
CA THR A 323 24.32 -21.06 0.83
C THR A 323 24.47 -20.06 1.96
N LEU A 324 23.42 -19.90 2.79
CA LEU A 324 23.41 -18.89 3.84
C LEU A 324 24.08 -19.41 5.12
N PRO A 325 24.75 -18.51 5.87
CA PRO A 325 25.12 -18.78 7.25
C PRO A 325 23.91 -19.22 8.08
N ALA A 326 24.14 -20.13 9.05
CA ALA A 326 23.05 -20.76 9.81
C ALA A 326 22.14 -19.75 10.53
N ASP A 327 22.69 -18.65 11.05
CA ASP A 327 21.93 -17.58 11.71
C ASP A 327 21.01 -16.86 10.73
N LEU A 328 21.54 -16.46 9.57
CA LEU A 328 20.77 -15.78 8.54
C LEU A 328 19.69 -16.69 7.96
N ARG A 329 20.01 -17.97 7.72
CA ARG A 329 19.06 -18.97 7.27
C ARG A 329 17.86 -19.10 8.21
N ARG A 330 18.11 -19.17 9.52
CA ARG A 330 17.04 -19.24 10.54
C ARG A 330 16.21 -17.97 10.56
N GLY A 331 16.85 -16.81 10.51
CA GLY A 331 16.16 -15.52 10.46
C GLY A 331 15.24 -15.39 9.24
N VAL A 332 15.75 -15.67 8.04
CA VAL A 332 14.96 -15.61 6.80
C VAL A 332 13.81 -16.63 6.82
N ALA A 333 14.07 -17.85 7.28
CA ALA A 333 13.03 -18.88 7.39
C ALA A 333 11.91 -18.43 8.32
N LEU A 334 12.23 -17.87 9.50
CA LEU A 334 11.23 -17.39 10.44
C LEU A 334 10.47 -16.18 9.90
N ILE A 335 11.14 -15.23 9.25
CA ILE A 335 10.49 -14.06 8.66
C ILE A 335 9.51 -14.50 7.57
N THR A 336 9.93 -15.43 6.72
CA THR A 336 9.11 -15.92 5.60
C THR A 336 7.94 -16.75 6.10
N LEU A 337 8.20 -17.79 6.89
CA LEU A 337 7.15 -18.66 7.42
C LEU A 337 6.21 -17.92 8.36
N GLY A 338 6.76 -17.07 9.25
CA GLY A 338 5.97 -16.25 10.16
C GLY A 338 5.04 -15.31 9.42
N GLY A 339 5.52 -14.65 8.35
CA GLY A 339 4.67 -13.77 7.53
C GLY A 339 3.57 -14.54 6.80
N VAL A 340 3.88 -15.71 6.24
CA VAL A 340 2.89 -16.59 5.61
C VAL A 340 1.83 -17.05 6.62
N ILE A 341 2.25 -17.52 7.80
CA ILE A 341 1.34 -17.97 8.86
C ILE A 341 0.43 -16.83 9.30
N LEU A 342 0.98 -15.65 9.60
CA LEU A 342 0.19 -14.50 10.02
C LEU A 342 -0.79 -14.06 8.93
N PHE A 343 -0.38 -14.08 7.67
CA PHE A 343 -1.27 -13.73 6.55
C PHE A 343 -2.44 -14.70 6.45
N VAL A 344 -2.19 -16.01 6.57
CA VAL A 344 -3.24 -17.04 6.60
C VAL A 344 -4.17 -16.83 7.79
N LEU A 345 -3.63 -16.55 8.99
CA LEU A 345 -4.45 -16.31 10.19
C LEU A 345 -5.35 -15.09 10.04
N VAL A 346 -4.86 -13.99 9.45
CA VAL A 346 -5.66 -12.79 9.17
C VAL A 346 -6.78 -13.10 8.19
N LEU A 347 -6.50 -13.88 7.13
CA LEU A 347 -7.54 -14.30 6.18
C LEU A 347 -8.57 -15.23 6.82
N LEU A 348 -8.15 -16.18 7.65
CA LEU A 348 -9.06 -17.11 8.36
C LEU A 348 -9.93 -16.39 9.40
N ARG A 349 -9.44 -15.28 9.96
CA ARG A 349 -10.25 -14.39 10.81
C ARG A 349 -11.34 -13.66 10.01
N GLY A 350 -11.32 -13.75 8.68
CA GLY A 350 -12.29 -13.11 7.81
C GLY A 350 -12.01 -11.64 7.56
N SER A 351 -10.83 -11.12 7.93
CA SER A 351 -10.48 -9.71 7.73
C SER A 351 -10.57 -9.29 6.26
N ALA A 352 -10.88 -8.02 6.01
CA ALA A 352 -10.96 -7.39 4.68
C ALA A 352 -9.57 -7.20 4.04
N VAL A 353 -8.89 -8.32 3.81
CA VAL A 353 -7.56 -8.40 3.19
C VAL A 353 -7.71 -9.24 1.92
N ALA A 354 -7.42 -8.63 0.77
CA ALA A 354 -7.47 -9.31 -0.52
C ALA A 354 -6.33 -10.33 -0.69
N LEU A 355 -6.52 -11.30 -1.59
CA LEU A 355 -5.46 -12.23 -2.00
C LEU A 355 -4.49 -11.54 -2.98
N GLU A 356 -3.72 -10.58 -2.46
CA GLU A 356 -2.73 -9.80 -3.20
C GLU A 356 -1.32 -10.00 -2.63
N ASP A 357 -0.33 -10.18 -3.51
CA ASP A 357 1.06 -10.45 -3.15
C ASP A 357 1.73 -9.27 -2.43
N ARG A 358 1.22 -8.05 -2.65
CA ARG A 358 1.72 -6.82 -2.03
C ARG A 358 1.81 -6.88 -0.50
N PHE A 359 0.95 -7.66 0.17
CA PHE A 359 0.96 -7.79 1.64
C PHE A 359 2.22 -8.50 2.17
N LEU A 360 2.83 -9.39 1.38
CA LEU A 360 4.06 -10.10 1.73
C LEU A 360 5.30 -9.54 1.04
N ARG A 361 5.20 -8.33 0.47
CA ARG A 361 6.32 -7.66 -0.15
C ARG A 361 7.48 -7.35 0.80
N PRO A 362 7.28 -6.89 2.04
CA PRO A 362 8.39 -6.73 2.97
C PRO A 362 9.17 -8.05 3.18
N THR A 363 8.46 -9.18 3.23
CA THR A 363 9.04 -10.53 3.27
C THR A 363 9.83 -10.84 2.00
N ALA A 364 9.36 -10.41 0.84
CA ALA A 364 10.07 -10.57 -0.44
C ALA A 364 11.46 -9.91 -0.44
N VAL A 365 11.68 -8.83 0.31
CA VAL A 365 13.01 -8.21 0.46
C VAL A 365 14.01 -9.19 1.09
N ALA A 366 13.58 -9.99 2.07
CA ALA A 366 14.42 -11.03 2.65
C ALA A 366 14.77 -12.13 1.63
N LEU A 367 13.84 -12.49 0.74
CA LEU A 367 14.10 -13.46 -0.34
C LEU A 367 15.03 -12.90 -1.41
N LEU A 368 14.91 -11.63 -1.78
CA LEU A 368 15.85 -10.95 -2.68
C LEU A 368 17.26 -10.92 -2.08
N LEU A 369 17.39 -10.75 -0.75
CA LEU A 369 18.67 -10.85 -0.06
C LEU A 369 19.28 -12.26 -0.20
N VAL A 370 18.47 -13.31 -0.07
CA VAL A 370 18.93 -14.70 -0.29
C VAL A 370 19.41 -14.90 -1.73
N LEU A 371 18.68 -14.40 -2.72
CA LEU A 371 19.11 -14.46 -4.12
C LEU A 371 20.44 -13.75 -4.33
N ALA A 372 20.64 -12.59 -3.70
CA ALA A 372 21.91 -11.90 -3.77
C ALA A 372 23.07 -12.70 -3.15
N PHE A 373 22.87 -13.37 -2.02
CA PHE A 373 23.89 -14.24 -1.40
C PHE A 373 24.38 -15.34 -2.34
N THR A 374 23.47 -15.91 -3.14
CA THR A 374 23.85 -16.96 -4.08
C THR A 374 24.75 -16.49 -5.23
N LEU A 375 24.84 -15.18 -5.46
CA LEU A 375 25.79 -14.59 -6.42
C LEU A 375 27.24 -14.66 -5.92
N ASP A 376 27.46 -14.70 -4.60
CA ASP A 376 28.80 -14.81 -4.03
C ASP A 376 29.31 -16.25 -4.06
N HIS A 377 28.43 -17.24 -4.11
CA HIS A 377 28.78 -18.66 -4.11
C HIS A 377 28.15 -19.40 -5.31
N PRO A 378 28.41 -18.96 -6.56
CA PRO A 378 27.67 -19.47 -7.70
C PRO A 378 28.27 -20.80 -8.18
N GLY A 379 27.48 -21.88 -8.12
CA GLY A 379 27.71 -23.04 -8.98
C GLY A 379 27.52 -22.67 -10.46
N ARG A 380 27.96 -23.52 -11.40
CA ARG A 380 27.86 -23.25 -12.86
C ARG A 380 26.46 -22.82 -13.29
N THR A 381 25.42 -23.54 -12.87
CA THR A 381 24.02 -23.22 -13.18
C THR A 381 23.54 -21.93 -12.50
N ARG A 382 23.93 -21.68 -11.25
CA ARG A 382 23.56 -20.47 -10.49
C ARG A 382 24.15 -19.21 -11.09
N ALA A 383 25.38 -19.30 -11.57
CA ALA A 383 26.11 -18.19 -12.19
C ALA A 383 25.39 -17.61 -13.40
N LEU A 384 24.53 -18.39 -14.05
CA LEU A 384 23.75 -17.98 -15.21
C LEU A 384 22.31 -17.61 -14.85
N LEU A 385 21.59 -18.51 -14.18
CA LEU A 385 20.14 -18.36 -13.97
C LEU A 385 19.79 -17.18 -13.05
N ILE A 386 20.61 -16.92 -12.03
CA ILE A 386 20.28 -15.93 -11.00
C ILE A 386 20.41 -14.50 -11.54
N PRO A 387 21.51 -14.12 -12.22
CA PRO A 387 21.56 -12.82 -12.89
C PRO A 387 20.45 -12.63 -13.92
N ILE A 388 20.09 -13.66 -14.70
CA ILE A 388 18.97 -13.57 -15.65
C ILE A 388 17.66 -13.32 -14.94
N ALA A 389 17.35 -14.08 -13.88
CA ALA A 389 16.13 -13.88 -13.09
C ALA A 389 16.07 -12.47 -12.51
N LEU A 390 17.17 -11.99 -11.93
CA LEU A 390 17.29 -10.63 -11.40
C LEU A 390 17.08 -9.56 -12.50
N LEU A 391 17.67 -9.75 -13.68
CA LEU A 391 17.47 -8.86 -14.83
C LEU A 391 16.01 -8.86 -15.30
N CYS A 392 15.33 -10.01 -15.30
CA CYS A 392 13.91 -10.08 -15.62
C CYS A 392 13.05 -9.30 -14.61
N ILE A 393 13.38 -9.35 -13.32
CA ILE A 393 12.67 -8.59 -12.27
C ILE A 393 12.83 -7.08 -12.50
N ALA A 394 14.06 -6.61 -12.72
CA ALA A 394 14.33 -5.21 -13.00
C ALA A 394 13.71 -4.75 -14.33
N GLY A 395 13.80 -5.58 -15.38
CA GLY A 395 13.20 -5.32 -16.68
C GLY A 395 11.68 -5.18 -16.59
N PHE A 396 11.01 -6.12 -15.91
CA PHE A 396 9.57 -6.04 -15.67
C PHE A 396 9.19 -4.76 -14.92
N GLY A 397 9.96 -4.37 -13.90
CA GLY A 397 9.70 -3.14 -13.15
C GLY A 397 9.81 -1.88 -13.99
N MET A 398 10.89 -1.74 -14.76
CA MET A 398 11.11 -0.61 -15.67
C MET A 398 10.07 -0.55 -16.79
N MET A 399 9.78 -1.67 -17.44
CA MET A 399 8.76 -1.74 -18.49
C MET A 399 7.38 -1.36 -17.97
N SER A 400 7.02 -1.86 -16.79
CA SER A 400 5.71 -1.57 -16.22
C SER A 400 5.60 -0.12 -15.72
N ALA A 401 6.70 0.48 -15.27
CA ALA A 401 6.77 1.92 -14.97
C ALA A 401 6.62 2.77 -16.24
N ALA A 402 7.30 2.40 -17.33
CA ALA A 402 7.18 3.08 -18.62
C ALA A 402 5.77 2.97 -19.20
N GLN A 403 5.16 1.78 -19.17
CA GLN A 403 3.78 1.56 -19.61
C GLN A 403 2.81 2.45 -18.83
N ARG A 404 2.91 2.47 -17.49
CA ARG A 404 2.03 3.27 -16.64
C ARG A 404 2.21 4.76 -16.89
N THR A 405 3.45 5.24 -16.94
CA THR A 405 3.76 6.65 -17.20
C THR A 405 3.22 7.06 -18.57
N THR A 406 3.36 6.20 -19.58
CA THR A 406 2.77 6.42 -20.91
C THR A 406 1.25 6.51 -20.83
N GLY A 407 0.58 5.61 -20.10
CA GLY A 407 -0.87 5.72 -19.88
C GLY A 407 -1.29 7.03 -19.23
N LEU A 408 -0.56 7.50 -18.21
CA LEU A 408 -0.83 8.77 -17.54
C LEU A 408 -0.57 10.00 -18.41
N LEU A 409 0.42 9.93 -19.32
CA LEU A 409 0.65 11.00 -20.30
C LEU A 409 -0.54 11.17 -21.26
N HIS A 410 -1.23 10.08 -21.59
CA HIS A 410 -2.42 10.12 -22.45
C HIS A 410 -3.70 10.52 -21.69
N LEU A 411 -3.69 10.46 -20.36
CA LEU A 411 -4.82 10.94 -19.56
C LEU A 411 -4.85 12.48 -19.55
N GLN A 412 -5.92 13.03 -20.12
CA GLN A 412 -6.14 14.47 -20.24
C GLN A 412 -6.70 15.10 -18.96
N SER A 413 -7.35 14.31 -18.12
CA SER A 413 -8.03 14.75 -16.91
C SER A 413 -7.06 14.95 -15.74
N ARG A 414 -6.68 16.22 -15.51
CA ARG A 414 -5.78 16.64 -14.43
C ARG A 414 -6.47 17.68 -13.58
N GLY A 415 -6.64 17.37 -12.30
CA GLY A 415 -7.26 18.26 -11.33
C GLY A 415 -6.28 19.28 -10.75
N HIS A 416 -6.80 20.25 -10.00
CA HIS A 416 -5.96 21.23 -9.29
C HIS A 416 -5.22 20.60 -8.11
N SER A 417 -5.71 19.45 -7.62
CA SER A 417 -5.03 18.60 -6.66
C SER A 417 -3.68 18.05 -7.19
N GLY A 418 -3.44 18.19 -8.49
CA GLY A 418 -2.26 17.66 -9.18
C GLY A 418 -2.33 16.15 -9.41
N LEU A 419 -3.50 15.54 -9.26
CA LEU A 419 -3.72 14.11 -9.50
C LEU A 419 -4.23 13.87 -10.93
N ALA A 420 -3.88 12.72 -11.49
CA ALA A 420 -4.56 12.20 -12.67
C ALA A 420 -5.90 11.59 -12.24
N GLN A 421 -6.98 12.00 -12.92
CA GLN A 421 -8.35 11.58 -12.60
C GLN A 421 -8.84 10.67 -13.73
N HIS A 422 -8.94 9.38 -13.46
CA HIS A 422 -9.37 8.41 -14.48
C HIS A 422 -10.89 8.40 -14.66
N ASP A 423 -11.63 8.69 -13.59
CA ASP A 423 -13.09 8.57 -13.57
C ASP A 423 -13.79 9.91 -13.91
N LEU A 424 -13.06 11.03 -13.83
CA LEU A 424 -13.56 12.35 -14.24
C LEU A 424 -13.06 12.69 -15.63
N ASP A 425 -13.96 13.06 -16.54
CA ASP A 425 -13.55 13.69 -17.80
C ASP A 425 -13.16 15.17 -17.60
N PRO A 426 -12.50 15.82 -18.58
CA PRO A 426 -12.08 17.20 -18.43
C PRO A 426 -13.22 18.22 -18.22
N ALA A 427 -14.43 17.96 -18.72
CA ALA A 427 -15.58 18.84 -18.52
C ALA A 427 -16.12 18.72 -17.09
N ALA A 428 -16.25 17.51 -16.56
CA ALA A 428 -16.59 17.27 -15.17
C ALA A 428 -15.59 17.92 -14.20
N LEU A 429 -14.28 17.83 -14.50
CA LEU A 429 -13.24 18.48 -13.70
C LEU A 429 -13.35 20.00 -13.69
N ARG A 430 -13.67 20.62 -14.83
CA ARG A 430 -13.90 22.06 -14.91
C ARG A 430 -15.10 22.47 -14.07
N GLU A 431 -16.15 21.65 -14.09
CA GLU A 431 -17.35 21.90 -13.31
C GLU A 431 -17.10 21.77 -11.80
N LEU A 432 -16.41 20.72 -11.35
CA LEU A 432 -15.97 20.61 -9.95
C LEU A 432 -15.07 21.78 -9.54
N SER A 433 -14.16 22.22 -10.41
CA SER A 433 -13.32 23.39 -10.18
C SER A 433 -14.13 24.69 -10.07
N ARG A 434 -15.22 24.82 -10.84
CA ARG A 434 -16.16 25.94 -10.77
C ARG A 434 -16.89 25.94 -9.43
N LEU A 435 -17.38 24.76 -9.00
CA LEU A 435 -18.04 24.58 -7.71
C LEU A 435 -17.11 24.90 -6.54
N ASP A 436 -15.85 24.45 -6.58
CA ASP A 436 -14.87 24.73 -5.52
C ASP A 436 -14.56 26.22 -5.37
N ARG A 437 -14.53 26.96 -6.48
CA ARG A 437 -14.29 28.41 -6.50
C ARG A 437 -15.50 29.25 -6.12
N ALA A 438 -16.71 28.68 -6.13
CA ALA A 438 -17.92 29.43 -5.85
C ALA A 438 -17.96 29.87 -4.37
N PRO A 439 -18.40 31.10 -4.08
CA PRO A 439 -18.55 31.58 -2.71
C PRO A 439 -19.59 30.73 -1.95
N SER A 440 -19.43 30.67 -0.62
CA SER A 440 -20.28 29.94 0.37
C SER A 440 -19.98 28.44 0.57
N PRO A 441 -18.82 28.08 1.15
CA PRO A 441 -18.45 26.71 1.54
C PRO A 441 -19.49 25.99 2.41
N HIS A 442 -20.11 26.73 3.32
CA HIS A 442 -20.93 26.17 4.40
C HIS A 442 -22.39 25.95 3.99
N SER A 443 -22.85 26.58 2.90
CA SER A 443 -24.23 26.46 2.41
C SER A 443 -24.38 25.38 1.34
N ARG A 444 -23.27 24.87 0.78
CA ARG A 444 -23.28 23.88 -0.29
C ARG A 444 -22.74 22.56 0.20
N LEU A 445 -23.47 21.48 -0.11
CA LEU A 445 -23.00 20.12 0.04
C LEU A 445 -22.84 19.48 -1.34
N VAL A 446 -21.65 18.95 -1.64
CA VAL A 446 -21.41 18.22 -2.89
C VAL A 446 -21.28 16.72 -2.59
N TYR A 447 -22.17 15.92 -3.13
CA TYR A 447 -22.06 14.47 -3.14
C TYR A 447 -21.19 14.02 -4.30
N VAL A 448 -20.22 13.14 -4.03
CA VAL A 448 -19.37 12.48 -5.03
C VAL A 448 -19.25 10.97 -4.73
N PRO A 449 -19.38 10.09 -5.75
CA PRO A 449 -19.42 8.65 -5.55
C PRO A 449 -18.04 7.99 -5.45
N PHE A 450 -16.95 8.78 -5.47
CA PHE A 450 -15.61 8.30 -5.17
C PHE A 450 -14.73 9.35 -4.49
N PRO A 451 -13.85 8.94 -3.55
CA PRO A 451 -12.99 9.85 -2.79
C PRO A 451 -12.01 10.68 -3.62
N GLY A 452 -11.57 10.19 -4.78
CA GLY A 452 -10.63 10.91 -5.65
C GLY A 452 -11.18 12.25 -6.17
N ALA A 453 -12.48 12.34 -6.46
CA ALA A 453 -13.13 13.58 -6.89
C ALA A 453 -13.25 14.59 -5.76
N ALA A 454 -13.44 14.13 -4.52
CA ALA A 454 -13.58 14.99 -3.35
C ALA A 454 -12.33 15.84 -3.10
N LEU A 455 -11.15 15.34 -3.49
CA LEU A 455 -9.88 16.08 -3.39
C LEU A 455 -9.82 17.30 -4.33
N GLU A 456 -10.72 17.38 -5.33
CA GLU A 456 -10.91 18.55 -6.18
C GLU A 456 -11.86 19.59 -5.57
N LEU A 457 -12.38 19.36 -4.37
CA LEU A 457 -13.33 20.25 -3.69
C LEU A 457 -12.85 20.65 -2.27
N PRO A 458 -11.59 21.08 -2.07
CA PRO A 458 -11.04 21.35 -0.74
C PRO A 458 -11.77 22.49 0.00
N ARG A 459 -12.55 23.31 -0.69
CA ARG A 459 -13.29 24.46 -0.10
C ARG A 459 -14.77 24.18 0.10
N GLN A 460 -15.28 22.99 -0.21
CA GLN A 460 -16.70 22.68 -0.10
C GLN A 460 -16.92 21.60 0.96
N ARG A 461 -18.14 21.54 1.52
CA ARG A 461 -18.55 20.34 2.27
C ARG A 461 -18.79 19.23 1.26
N VAL A 462 -18.18 18.07 1.48
CA VAL A 462 -18.27 16.93 0.56
C VAL A 462 -18.86 15.72 1.27
N LEU A 463 -19.87 15.12 0.66
CA LEU A 463 -20.37 13.80 1.02
C LEU A 463 -19.74 12.77 0.08
N VAL A 464 -18.81 11.99 0.61
CA VAL A 464 -18.11 10.94 -0.15
C VAL A 464 -18.70 9.59 0.18
N THR A 465 -19.01 8.81 -0.85
CA THR A 465 -19.38 7.40 -0.70
C THR A 465 -18.53 6.53 -1.63
N ASP A 466 -18.74 5.22 -1.54
CA ASP A 466 -18.20 4.21 -2.44
C ASP A 466 -19.27 3.62 -3.37
N ASP A 467 -20.37 4.37 -3.61
CA ASP A 467 -21.53 3.95 -4.41
C ASP A 467 -21.21 3.62 -5.87
N PHE A 468 -20.05 4.08 -6.36
CA PHE A 468 -19.53 3.65 -7.66
C PHE A 468 -19.21 2.14 -7.68
N MET A 469 -18.70 1.62 -6.57
CA MET A 469 -18.26 0.22 -6.40
C MET A 469 -19.30 -0.64 -5.69
N PHE A 470 -19.93 -0.12 -4.63
CA PHE A 470 -20.84 -0.86 -3.76
C PHE A 470 -22.10 -0.07 -3.51
N GLU A 471 -23.25 -0.61 -3.92
CA GLU A 471 -24.52 0.04 -3.63
C GLU A 471 -24.87 -0.14 -2.15
N ARG A 472 -24.83 0.95 -1.36
CA ARG A 472 -25.20 0.92 0.07
C ARG A 472 -26.54 1.59 0.32
N GLU A 473 -27.41 0.97 1.11
CA GLU A 473 -28.68 1.58 1.51
C GLU A 473 -28.50 2.63 2.63
N HIS A 474 -27.90 3.76 2.29
CA HIS A 474 -27.86 4.92 3.18
C HIS A 474 -29.12 5.77 3.02
N ARG A 475 -29.58 6.39 4.12
CA ARG A 475 -30.60 7.44 4.11
C ARG A 475 -29.99 8.70 4.70
N TRP A 476 -30.12 9.81 3.99
CA TRP A 476 -29.59 11.12 4.35
C TRP A 476 -30.76 12.04 4.68
N GLN A 477 -30.84 12.45 5.95
CA GLN A 477 -31.86 13.34 6.50
C GLN A 477 -31.30 14.75 6.68
N GLY A 478 -32.17 15.74 6.74
CA GLY A 478 -31.83 17.16 6.80
C GLY A 478 -31.68 17.80 5.43
N ARG A 479 -31.85 19.13 5.40
CA ARG A 479 -31.69 19.97 4.22
C ARG A 479 -30.47 20.88 4.35
N VAL A 480 -29.88 21.22 3.21
CA VAL A 480 -28.86 22.27 3.07
C VAL A 480 -29.33 23.26 1.99
N PRO A 481 -28.88 24.52 2.01
CA PRO A 481 -29.30 25.51 1.02
C PRO A 481 -29.10 25.07 -0.43
N GLU A 482 -27.98 24.39 -0.70
CA GLU A 482 -27.67 23.84 -2.02
C GLU A 482 -27.04 22.44 -1.88
N LEU A 483 -27.69 21.43 -2.44
CA LEU A 483 -27.18 20.06 -2.55
C LEU A 483 -26.89 19.74 -4.01
N ILE A 484 -25.66 19.33 -4.30
CA ILE A 484 -25.23 18.93 -5.64
C ILE A 484 -24.79 17.47 -5.62
N ALA A 485 -25.42 16.62 -6.42
CA ALA A 485 -24.96 15.25 -6.67
C ALA A 485 -24.25 15.18 -8.02
N ALA A 486 -22.91 15.04 -7.99
CA ALA A 486 -22.10 14.83 -9.17
C ALA A 486 -21.99 13.33 -9.45
N LEU A 487 -22.57 12.87 -10.56
CA LEU A 487 -22.74 11.45 -10.89
C LEU A 487 -22.28 11.15 -12.32
N PRO A 488 -21.53 10.06 -12.55
CA PRO A 488 -21.21 9.59 -13.90
C PRO A 488 -22.49 9.26 -14.69
N ALA A 489 -22.46 9.50 -16.01
CA ALA A 489 -23.56 9.18 -16.90
C ALA A 489 -23.94 7.69 -16.89
N THR A 490 -22.97 6.80 -16.67
CA THR A 490 -23.21 5.36 -16.52
C THR A 490 -24.12 5.05 -15.33
N MET A 491 -23.95 5.75 -14.21
CA MET A 491 -24.81 5.59 -13.02
C MET A 491 -26.22 6.16 -13.25
N GLU A 492 -26.37 7.20 -14.07
CA GLU A 492 -27.71 7.65 -14.46
C GLU A 492 -28.41 6.65 -15.37
N GLN A 493 -27.68 6.12 -16.36
CA GLN A 493 -28.21 5.18 -17.36
C GLN A 493 -28.66 3.85 -16.75
N ASP A 494 -27.96 3.35 -15.73
CA ASP A 494 -28.32 2.11 -15.02
C ASP A 494 -29.30 2.32 -13.84
N GLY A 495 -29.79 3.56 -13.67
CA GLY A 495 -30.75 3.94 -12.64
C GLY A 495 -30.17 4.07 -11.22
N ARG A 496 -28.87 3.83 -10.99
CA ARG A 496 -28.23 4.08 -9.69
C ARG A 496 -28.33 5.54 -9.28
N GLY A 497 -28.19 6.48 -10.21
CA GLY A 497 -28.29 7.91 -9.92
C GLY A 497 -29.65 8.31 -9.35
N ALA A 498 -30.73 7.78 -9.92
CA ALA A 498 -32.08 7.99 -9.39
C ALA A 498 -32.24 7.37 -7.98
N ARG A 499 -31.66 6.19 -7.74
CA ARG A 499 -31.66 5.57 -6.41
C ARG A 499 -30.88 6.40 -5.40
N ILE A 500 -29.72 6.93 -5.75
CA ILE A 500 -28.92 7.84 -4.93
C ILE A 500 -29.72 9.09 -4.56
N ARG A 501 -30.36 9.76 -5.52
CA ARG A 501 -31.19 10.94 -5.25
C ARG A 501 -32.32 10.64 -4.25
N ARG A 502 -32.96 9.46 -4.35
CA ARG A 502 -34.01 9.03 -3.40
C ARG A 502 -33.51 8.78 -1.98
N ARG A 503 -32.19 8.65 -1.77
CA ARG A 503 -31.62 8.51 -0.42
C ARG A 503 -31.61 9.82 0.36
N PHE A 504 -31.71 10.96 -0.33
CA PHE A 504 -31.87 12.27 0.28
C PHE A 504 -33.36 12.49 0.60
N VAL A 505 -33.81 11.89 1.70
CA VAL A 505 -35.24 11.66 1.96
C VAL A 505 -36.07 12.94 2.10
N ASP A 506 -35.43 14.04 2.46
CA ASP A 506 -36.09 15.33 2.63
C ASP A 506 -36.14 16.16 1.33
N TYR A 507 -35.65 15.65 0.20
CA TYR A 507 -35.70 16.30 -1.11
C TYR A 507 -36.67 15.58 -2.04
N SER A 508 -37.66 16.31 -2.54
CA SER A 508 -38.62 15.78 -3.49
C SER A 508 -37.98 15.59 -4.88
N PRO A 509 -38.43 14.61 -5.68
CA PRO A 509 -37.90 14.39 -7.03
C PRO A 509 -37.98 15.62 -7.95
N ALA A 510 -38.96 16.51 -7.74
CA ALA A 510 -39.17 17.71 -8.54
C ALA A 510 -38.21 18.86 -8.22
N GLU A 511 -37.51 18.82 -7.08
CA GLU A 511 -36.53 19.85 -6.71
C GLU A 511 -35.19 19.69 -7.44
N TRP A 512 -34.95 18.53 -8.06
CA TRP A 512 -33.67 18.20 -8.69
C TRP A 512 -33.61 18.70 -10.13
N GLN A 513 -32.60 19.52 -10.42
CA GLN A 513 -32.30 20.01 -11.77
C GLN A 513 -30.98 19.44 -12.24
N ALA A 514 -30.96 18.80 -13.42
CA ALA A 514 -29.75 18.24 -14.00
C ALA A 514 -29.04 19.26 -14.91
N THR A 515 -27.74 19.42 -14.70
CA THR A 515 -26.83 19.97 -15.71
C THR A 515 -25.85 18.88 -16.14
N ARG A 516 -25.56 18.77 -17.43
CA ARG A 516 -24.59 17.80 -17.95
C ARG A 516 -23.27 18.51 -18.28
N ALA A 517 -22.16 17.94 -17.84
CA ALA A 517 -20.82 18.38 -18.22
C ALA A 517 -19.98 17.16 -18.62
N GLY A 518 -19.83 16.93 -19.93
CA GLY A 518 -19.20 15.71 -20.46
C GLY A 518 -20.06 14.47 -20.21
N ASP A 519 -19.45 13.43 -19.68
CA ASP A 519 -20.07 12.17 -19.28
C ASP A 519 -20.50 12.16 -17.82
N TRP A 520 -20.81 13.35 -17.29
CA TRP A 520 -21.23 13.56 -15.90
C TRP A 520 -22.49 14.41 -15.81
N TYR A 521 -23.33 14.06 -14.84
CA TYR A 521 -24.53 14.80 -14.44
C TYR A 521 -24.29 15.46 -13.09
N PHE A 522 -24.64 16.73 -13.00
CA PHE A 522 -24.63 17.54 -11.79
C PHE A 522 -26.08 17.86 -11.45
N TRP A 523 -26.66 17.06 -10.56
CA TRP A 523 -28.02 17.26 -10.08
C TRP A 523 -28.00 18.24 -8.92
N THR A 524 -28.71 19.35 -9.05
CA THR A 524 -28.76 20.40 -8.03
C THR A 524 -30.16 20.47 -7.44
N ALA A 525 -30.25 20.50 -6.12
CA ALA A 525 -31.46 20.83 -5.39
C ALA A 525 -31.19 22.03 -4.49
N THR A 526 -31.98 23.09 -4.66
CA THR A 526 -31.89 24.33 -3.89
C THR A 526 -33.11 24.52 -3.02
N THR A 527 -32.93 24.85 -1.74
CA THR A 527 -34.06 25.16 -0.85
C THR A 527 -34.32 26.66 -0.84
N SER A 528 -35.51 27.07 -1.29
CA SER A 528 -35.94 28.48 -1.24
C SER A 528 -36.36 28.94 0.16
N ARG A 529 -36.34 28.03 1.15
CA ARG A 529 -36.66 28.32 2.55
C ARG A 529 -35.41 28.10 3.40
N PRO A 530 -34.94 29.15 4.14
CA PRO A 530 -33.81 29.04 5.06
C PRO A 530 -34.10 28.12 6.24
#